data_AF-A0A955S5S4-F1
#
_entry.id   AF-A0A955S5S4-F1
#
_cell.length_a   1.000
_cell.length_b   1.000
_cell.length_c   1.000
_cell.angle_alpha   90.00
_cell.angle_beta   90.00
_cell.angle_gamma   90.00
#
_symmetry.space_group_name_H-M   'P 1'
#
loop_
_entity.id
_entity.type
_entity.pdbx_description
1 polymer ?
#
loop_
_entity_poly.entity_id
_entity_poly.type
_entity_poly.pdbx_seq_one_letter_code
_entity_poly.pdbx_strand_id
1 'polypeptide(L)'
;MKNSWIQLRDFKKAKTLLILPCNAAACIGNYFKAEYYSKKNWNTWREADVRLHDLRKNGSVVFAAIDSVTLETQPDDPRGAIVFETEMDRVRNEEGEDWGAPSWRWFKPTSSGKWKYLEELTEALIKGVRRIENLGFNQVFTLVNPRGYSLALSVAIDQCNLSDKWVSFRVPAHPRYLLPAVRQIAPIIRAADKKRKLKGGMYFIPDLYSNLFKESKLYKKKLPEPWKKFCNFPNEKDVKTRWDYFKCNDSVKSCIP
;
A
#
# COMPACT_ATOMS: atom_id res chain seq x y z
N MET A 1 1.72 -14.38 -25.36
CA MET A 1 2.18 -14.93 -24.06
C MET A 1 0.95 -15.15 -23.18
N LYS A 2 0.72 -16.38 -22.67
CA LYS A 2 -0.36 -16.62 -21.70
C LYS A 2 -0.16 -15.67 -20.51
N ASN A 3 -1.21 -14.93 -20.14
CA ASN A 3 -1.23 -14.05 -18.96
C ASN A 3 -1.08 -14.89 -17.68
N SER A 4 0.14 -15.30 -17.32
CA SER A 4 0.40 -15.95 -16.04
C SER A 4 0.94 -14.91 -15.06
N TRP A 5 0.10 -14.47 -14.13
CA TRP A 5 0.56 -13.86 -12.88
C TRP A 5 0.80 -14.96 -11.85
N ILE A 6 1.59 -14.64 -10.82
CA ILE A 6 1.77 -15.53 -9.68
C ILE A 6 0.81 -15.09 -8.58
N GLN A 7 -0.12 -15.97 -8.21
CA GLN A 7 -0.88 -15.86 -6.97
C GLN A 7 -0.37 -16.94 -6.03
N LEU A 8 0.18 -16.53 -4.88
CA LEU A 8 0.66 -17.46 -3.88
C LEU A 8 -0.53 -18.19 -3.22
N ARG A 9 -0.31 -19.45 -2.85
CA ARG A 9 -1.30 -20.27 -2.09
C ARG A 9 -1.07 -20.20 -0.58
N ASP A 10 0.16 -19.91 -0.17
CA ASP A 10 0.54 -19.63 1.20
C ASP A 10 1.71 -18.63 1.19
N PHE A 11 2.01 -18.06 2.36
CA PHE A 11 3.11 -17.11 2.54
C PHE A 11 4.14 -17.60 3.57
N LYS A 12 4.25 -18.91 3.82
CA LYS A 12 5.15 -19.47 4.84
C LYS A 12 6.62 -19.14 4.58
N LYS A 13 7.01 -18.98 3.31
CA LYS A 13 8.38 -18.64 2.89
C LYS A 13 8.60 -17.14 2.71
N ALA A 14 7.55 -16.33 2.82
CA ALA A 14 7.63 -14.92 2.52
C ALA A 14 8.32 -14.17 3.66
N LYS A 15 9.36 -13.43 3.32
CA LYS A 15 10.08 -12.55 4.24
C LYS A 15 9.62 -11.10 4.11
N THR A 16 9.06 -10.78 2.95
CA THR A 16 8.68 -9.42 2.58
C THR A 16 7.20 -9.37 2.24
N LEU A 17 6.49 -8.42 2.83
CA LEU A 17 5.11 -8.09 2.46
C LEU A 17 5.09 -6.79 1.67
N LEU A 18 4.40 -6.79 0.52
CA LEU A 18 4.07 -5.58 -0.21
C LEU A 18 2.56 -5.36 -0.21
N ILE A 19 2.11 -4.31 0.45
CA ILE A 19 0.72 -3.85 0.44
C ILE A 19 0.55 -2.89 -0.74
N LEU A 20 -0.28 -3.29 -1.69
CA LEU A 20 -0.63 -2.55 -2.90
C LEU A 20 -2.02 -1.90 -2.76
N PRO A 21 -2.39 -0.97 -3.65
CA PRO A 21 -3.75 -0.46 -3.71
C PRO A 21 -4.72 -1.59 -4.07
N CYS A 22 -5.93 -1.56 -3.49
CA CYS A 22 -7.03 -2.36 -4.03
C CYS A 22 -7.41 -1.86 -5.44
N ASN A 23 -8.24 -2.61 -6.14
CA ASN A 23 -8.75 -2.25 -7.45
C ASN A 23 -10.12 -2.89 -7.70
N ALA A 24 -10.79 -2.47 -8.78
CA ALA A 24 -12.14 -2.91 -9.13
C ALA A 24 -12.29 -4.44 -9.21
N ALA A 25 -11.24 -5.19 -9.57
CA ALA A 25 -11.33 -6.66 -9.64
C ALA A 25 -11.37 -7.35 -8.25
N ALA A 26 -11.37 -6.58 -7.16
CA ALA A 26 -11.76 -7.06 -5.83
C ALA A 26 -13.13 -7.72 -5.84
N CYS A 27 -14.09 -7.18 -6.61
CA CYS A 27 -15.47 -7.69 -6.65
C CYS A 27 -15.58 -9.14 -7.11
N ILE A 28 -14.61 -9.64 -7.89
CA ILE A 28 -14.53 -11.04 -8.32
C ILE A 28 -13.47 -11.83 -7.54
N GLY A 29 -12.96 -11.27 -6.45
CA GLY A 29 -11.92 -11.87 -5.61
C GLY A 29 -10.59 -12.06 -6.33
N ASN A 30 -10.21 -11.13 -7.23
CA ASN A 30 -8.95 -11.27 -7.97
C ASN A 30 -8.33 -9.92 -8.38
N TYR A 31 -7.48 -9.35 -7.51
CA TYR A 31 -6.76 -8.10 -7.80
C TYR A 31 -5.85 -8.15 -9.04
N PHE A 32 -5.46 -9.33 -9.53
CA PHE A 32 -4.64 -9.48 -10.75
C PHE A 32 -5.45 -9.35 -12.04
N LYS A 33 -6.77 -9.17 -11.96
CA LYS A 33 -7.68 -9.03 -13.10
C LYS A 33 -8.22 -7.59 -13.30
N ALA A 34 -7.56 -6.59 -12.72
CA ALA A 34 -8.00 -5.19 -12.81
C ALA A 34 -8.13 -4.67 -14.25
N GLU A 35 -7.35 -5.20 -15.19
CA GLU A 35 -7.38 -4.81 -16.60
C GLU A 35 -8.74 -5.02 -17.26
N TYR A 36 -9.51 -6.03 -16.83
CA TYR A 36 -10.86 -6.30 -17.35
C TYR A 36 -11.84 -5.16 -17.02
N TYR A 37 -11.53 -4.38 -15.98
CA TYR A 37 -12.34 -3.26 -15.50
C TYR A 37 -11.74 -1.90 -15.89
N SER A 38 -10.54 -1.90 -16.48
CA SER A 38 -9.86 -0.67 -16.92
C SER A 38 -9.83 -0.60 -18.44
N LYS A 39 -10.34 0.48 -19.03
CA LYS A 39 -10.22 0.74 -20.49
C LYS A 39 -8.77 0.96 -20.98
N LYS A 40 -7.76 0.80 -20.11
CA LYS A 40 -6.36 1.19 -20.34
C LYS A 40 -5.35 0.09 -20.01
N ASN A 41 -5.79 -1.17 -19.79
CA ASN A 41 -4.93 -2.28 -19.33
C ASN A 41 -4.06 -1.91 -18.11
N TRP A 42 -4.64 -1.13 -17.19
CA TRP A 42 -3.99 -0.72 -15.96
C TRP A 42 -4.11 -1.82 -14.92
N ASN A 43 -3.00 -2.40 -14.50
CA ASN A 43 -3.00 -3.23 -13.32
C ASN A 43 -1.72 -3.08 -12.49
N THR A 44 -1.83 -2.41 -11.34
CA THR A 44 -0.73 -2.18 -10.39
C THR A 44 -0.19 -3.48 -9.81
N TRP A 45 -1.06 -4.46 -9.55
CA TRP A 45 -0.67 -5.78 -9.05
C TRP A 45 0.13 -6.56 -10.09
N ARG A 46 -0.29 -6.53 -11.36
CA ARG A 46 0.45 -7.18 -12.45
C ARG A 46 1.79 -6.50 -12.72
N GLU A 47 1.86 -5.17 -12.72
CA GLU A 47 3.16 -4.49 -12.87
C GLU A 47 4.10 -4.86 -11.72
N ALA A 48 3.60 -4.95 -10.48
CA ALA A 48 4.39 -5.38 -9.34
C ALA A 48 4.84 -6.85 -9.48
N ASP A 49 3.95 -7.74 -9.91
CA ASP A 49 4.25 -9.16 -10.13
C ASP A 49 5.32 -9.35 -11.21
N VAL A 50 5.20 -8.67 -12.35
CA VAL A 50 6.22 -8.70 -13.42
C VAL A 50 7.56 -8.18 -12.90
N ARG A 51 7.55 -7.07 -12.16
CA ARG A 51 8.76 -6.43 -11.64
C ARG A 51 9.42 -7.23 -10.53
N LEU A 52 8.72 -8.13 -9.86
CA LEU A 52 9.20 -8.94 -8.73
C LEU A 52 9.12 -10.45 -9.03
N HIS A 53 8.97 -10.83 -10.30
CA HIS A 53 8.54 -12.17 -10.72
C HIS A 53 9.37 -13.32 -10.15
N ASP A 54 10.69 -13.20 -10.15
CA ASP A 54 11.62 -14.18 -9.54
C ASP A 54 11.40 -14.32 -8.03
N LEU A 55 11.20 -13.22 -7.31
CA LEU A 55 10.95 -13.24 -5.86
C LEU A 55 9.57 -13.83 -5.56
N ARG A 56 8.58 -13.54 -6.41
CA ARG A 56 7.23 -14.10 -6.37
C ARG A 56 7.24 -15.60 -6.62
N LYS A 57 7.96 -16.06 -7.65
CA LYS A 57 8.12 -17.48 -7.99
C LYS A 57 8.75 -18.28 -6.85
N ASN A 58 9.67 -17.66 -6.10
CA ASN A 58 10.31 -18.28 -4.94
C ASN A 58 9.48 -18.17 -3.65
N GLY A 59 8.35 -17.44 -3.68
CA GLY A 59 7.50 -17.19 -2.51
C GLY A 59 8.10 -16.24 -1.48
N SER A 60 9.15 -15.48 -1.83
CA SER A 60 9.85 -14.58 -0.89
C SER A 60 9.09 -13.28 -0.62
N VAL A 61 8.29 -12.83 -1.60
CA VAL A 61 7.47 -11.62 -1.51
C VAL A 61 6.00 -12.01 -1.64
N VAL A 62 5.18 -11.63 -0.66
CA VAL A 62 3.72 -11.78 -0.69
C VAL A 62 3.03 -10.44 -0.93
N PHE A 63 1.87 -10.46 -1.59
CA PHE A 63 1.05 -9.26 -1.81
C PHE A 63 -0.18 -9.23 -0.91
N ALA A 64 -0.59 -8.01 -0.54
CA ALA A 64 -1.86 -7.72 0.11
C ALA A 64 -2.43 -6.38 -0.40
N ALA A 65 -3.69 -6.10 -0.08
CA ALA A 65 -4.32 -4.79 -0.27
C ALA A 65 -4.99 -4.31 1.01
N ILE A 66 -5.22 -3.00 1.07
CA ILE A 66 -6.22 -2.42 1.99
C ILE A 66 -7.54 -2.38 1.25
N ASP A 67 -8.58 -2.96 1.84
CA ASP A 67 -9.90 -3.02 1.23
C ASP A 67 -11.01 -2.72 2.23
N SER A 68 -11.67 -1.57 2.05
CA SER A 68 -12.76 -1.13 2.93
C SER A 68 -14.04 -1.94 2.75
N VAL A 69 -14.15 -2.76 1.70
CA VAL A 69 -15.27 -3.72 1.52
C VAL A 69 -15.45 -4.60 2.75
N THR A 70 -14.35 -4.92 3.44
CA THR A 70 -14.37 -5.70 4.68
C THR A 70 -15.16 -5.02 5.80
N LEU A 71 -15.29 -3.68 5.81
CA LEU A 71 -16.08 -2.96 6.79
C LEU A 71 -17.59 -3.18 6.60
N GLU A 72 -18.02 -3.43 5.37
CA GLU A 72 -19.45 -3.61 5.03
C GLU A 72 -19.84 -5.09 5.08
N THR A 73 -18.96 -5.98 4.60
CA THR A 73 -19.24 -7.42 4.51
C THR A 73 -18.92 -8.18 5.79
N GLN A 74 -17.86 -7.78 6.49
CA GLN A 74 -17.28 -8.54 7.60
C GLN A 74 -16.75 -7.58 8.69
N PRO A 75 -17.59 -6.65 9.22
CA PRO A 75 -17.14 -5.61 10.16
C PRO A 75 -16.45 -6.16 11.43
N ASP A 76 -16.87 -7.34 11.87
CA ASP A 76 -16.36 -8.00 13.07
C ASP A 76 -15.15 -8.91 12.80
N ASP A 77 -14.69 -9.03 11.56
CA ASP A 77 -13.56 -9.90 11.21
C ASP A 77 -12.28 -9.44 11.95
N PRO A 78 -11.68 -10.32 12.79
CA PRO A 78 -10.46 -9.98 13.52
C PRO A 78 -9.26 -9.77 12.60
N ARG A 79 -9.33 -10.19 11.33
CA ARG A 79 -8.28 -9.97 10.33
C ARG A 79 -8.23 -8.53 9.84
N GLY A 80 -9.29 -7.75 10.04
CA GLY A 80 -9.35 -6.33 9.68
C GLY A 80 -9.32 -6.05 8.18
N ALA A 81 -9.00 -4.81 7.80
CA ALA A 81 -9.11 -4.32 6.42
C ALA A 81 -7.88 -4.57 5.54
N ILE A 82 -6.94 -5.42 5.98
CA ILE A 82 -5.82 -5.87 5.15
C ILE A 82 -6.10 -7.28 4.64
N VAL A 83 -6.09 -7.43 3.32
CA VAL A 83 -6.51 -8.63 2.60
C VAL A 83 -5.32 -9.17 1.81
N PHE A 84 -4.83 -10.34 2.18
CA PHE A 84 -3.75 -11.00 1.44
C PHE A 84 -4.26 -11.54 0.11
N GLU A 85 -3.35 -11.75 -0.83
CA GLU A 85 -3.65 -12.42 -2.10
C GLU A 85 -4.23 -13.85 -1.94
N THR A 86 -4.01 -14.47 -0.78
CA THR A 86 -4.56 -15.77 -0.39
C THR A 86 -5.96 -15.68 0.20
N GLU A 87 -6.49 -14.47 0.39
CA GLU A 87 -7.74 -14.16 1.09
C GLU A 87 -8.68 -13.28 0.26
N MET A 88 -8.49 -13.23 -1.06
CA MET A 88 -9.27 -12.34 -1.93
C MET A 88 -10.76 -12.72 -1.99
N ASP A 89 -11.13 -13.91 -1.52
CA ASP A 89 -12.53 -14.29 -1.30
C ASP A 89 -13.25 -13.35 -0.33
N ARG A 90 -12.53 -12.75 0.64
CA ARG A 90 -13.09 -11.83 1.65
C ARG A 90 -13.64 -10.53 1.08
N VAL A 91 -13.24 -10.16 -0.14
CA VAL A 91 -13.65 -8.91 -0.81
C VAL A 91 -14.52 -9.16 -2.03
N ARG A 92 -14.84 -10.43 -2.30
CA ARG A 92 -15.69 -10.81 -3.41
C ARG A 92 -17.11 -10.34 -3.16
N ASN A 93 -17.70 -9.70 -4.17
CA ASN A 93 -19.13 -9.46 -4.26
C ASN A 93 -19.79 -10.67 -4.94
N GLU A 94 -20.88 -11.18 -4.37
CA GLU A 94 -21.65 -12.29 -4.96
C GLU A 94 -22.20 -11.94 -6.36
N GLU A 95 -22.57 -10.67 -6.57
CA GLU A 95 -23.07 -10.16 -7.85
C GLU A 95 -21.93 -9.90 -8.86
N GLY A 96 -20.67 -9.91 -8.40
CA GLY A 96 -19.49 -9.62 -9.23
C GLY A 96 -19.37 -8.15 -9.66
N GLU A 97 -20.23 -7.27 -9.14
CA GLU A 97 -20.20 -5.83 -9.41
C GLU A 97 -19.17 -5.12 -8.54
N ASP A 98 -18.44 -4.17 -9.12
CA ASP A 98 -17.50 -3.31 -8.39
C ASP A 98 -18.28 -2.35 -7.49
N TRP A 99 -18.07 -2.45 -6.17
CA TRP A 99 -18.63 -1.52 -5.18
C TRP A 99 -18.03 -0.11 -5.29
N GLY A 100 -16.96 0.00 -6.10
CA GLY A 100 -16.21 1.21 -6.35
C GLY A 100 -15.17 1.45 -5.26
N ALA A 101 -14.13 2.20 -5.62
CA ALA A 101 -13.21 2.71 -4.60
C ALA A 101 -13.97 3.69 -3.68
N PRO A 102 -13.75 3.65 -2.35
CA PRO A 102 -14.33 4.65 -1.47
C PRO A 102 -13.80 6.03 -1.90
N SER A 103 -14.69 6.80 -2.50
CA SER A 103 -14.36 8.14 -2.97
C SER A 103 -13.91 8.98 -1.79
N TRP A 104 -13.07 9.99 -2.01
CA TRP A 104 -12.73 10.96 -0.95
C TRP A 104 -13.99 11.58 -0.31
N ARG A 105 -15.15 11.54 -1.00
CA ARG A 105 -16.45 11.92 -0.44
C ARG A 105 -16.87 11.10 0.79
N TRP A 106 -16.38 9.87 0.94
CA TRP A 106 -16.68 8.97 2.07
C TRP A 106 -15.81 9.30 3.28
N PHE A 107 -14.60 9.84 3.06
CA PHE A 107 -13.72 10.36 4.11
C PHE A 107 -13.99 11.85 4.38
N LYS A 108 -15.25 12.29 4.42
CA LYS A 108 -15.62 13.67 4.79
C LYS A 108 -16.12 13.72 6.23
N PRO A 109 -15.95 14.85 6.94
CA PRO A 109 -16.57 15.02 8.24
C PRO A 109 -18.09 15.02 8.10
N THR A 110 -18.78 14.42 9.07
CA THR A 110 -20.22 14.54 9.28
C THR A 110 -20.61 15.98 9.66
N SER A 111 -21.91 16.28 9.73
CA SER A 111 -22.41 17.57 10.26
C SER A 111 -21.89 17.87 11.68
N SER A 112 -21.61 16.83 12.48
CA SER A 112 -21.02 16.92 13.81
C SER A 112 -19.49 17.10 13.83
N GLY A 113 -18.83 17.16 12.67
CA GLY A 113 -17.38 17.28 12.55
C GLY A 113 -16.60 15.96 12.69
N LYS A 114 -17.27 14.84 13.04
CA LYS A 114 -16.67 13.50 13.16
C LYS A 114 -16.31 12.89 11.81
N TRP A 115 -15.26 12.08 11.74
CA TRP A 115 -14.76 11.44 10.51
C TRP A 115 -15.00 9.93 10.53
N LYS A 116 -16.26 9.54 10.79
CA LYS A 116 -16.68 8.15 11.08
C LYS A 116 -16.03 7.06 10.19
N TYR A 117 -16.12 7.18 8.86
CA TYR A 117 -15.52 6.19 7.96
C TYR A 117 -13.99 6.09 8.06
N LEU A 118 -13.31 7.22 8.34
CA LEU A 118 -11.87 7.22 8.52
C LEU A 118 -11.48 6.60 9.87
N GLU A 119 -12.29 6.82 10.91
CA GLU A 119 -12.17 6.18 12.22
C GLU A 119 -12.34 4.66 12.11
N GLU A 120 -13.45 4.21 11.51
CA GLU A 120 -13.76 2.78 11.31
C GLU A 120 -12.69 2.07 10.49
N LEU A 121 -12.23 2.69 9.39
CA LEU A 121 -11.14 2.14 8.60
C LEU A 121 -9.83 2.08 9.40
N THR A 122 -9.50 3.11 10.19
CA THR A 122 -8.32 3.10 11.05
C THR A 122 -8.38 1.94 12.06
N GLU A 123 -9.52 1.72 12.72
CA GLU A 123 -9.69 0.62 13.67
C GLU A 123 -9.54 -0.76 13.00
N ALA A 124 -10.15 -0.95 11.82
CA ALA A 124 -9.98 -2.19 11.07
C ALA A 124 -8.52 -2.39 10.59
N LEU A 125 -7.81 -1.31 10.28
CA LEU A 125 -6.39 -1.40 9.92
C LEU A 125 -5.50 -1.68 11.13
N ILE A 126 -5.84 -1.23 12.33
CA ILE A 126 -5.12 -1.61 13.57
C ILE A 126 -5.17 -3.13 13.77
N LYS A 127 -6.34 -3.75 13.59
CA LYS A 127 -6.49 -5.21 13.61
C LYS A 127 -5.54 -5.89 12.59
N GLY A 128 -5.56 -5.42 11.35
CA GLY A 128 -4.71 -5.96 10.28
C GLY A 128 -3.20 -5.74 10.50
N VAL A 129 -2.80 -4.58 11.00
CA VAL A 129 -1.40 -4.23 11.31
C VAL A 129 -0.86 -5.12 12.43
N ARG A 130 -1.61 -5.31 13.52
CA ARG A 130 -1.24 -6.24 14.61
C ARG A 130 -1.10 -7.66 14.10
N ARG A 131 -2.03 -8.09 13.25
CA ARG A 131 -1.96 -9.40 12.60
C ARG A 131 -0.68 -9.57 11.77
N ILE A 132 -0.32 -8.59 10.96
CA ILE A 132 0.91 -8.62 10.15
C ILE A 132 2.16 -8.71 11.02
N GLU A 133 2.22 -7.97 12.12
CA GLU A 133 3.34 -8.06 13.07
C GLU A 133 3.47 -9.48 13.63
N ASN A 134 2.36 -10.11 14.02
CA ASN A 134 2.37 -11.49 14.53
C ASN A 134 2.79 -12.53 13.48
N LEU A 135 2.65 -12.22 12.19
CA LEU A 135 3.10 -13.09 11.10
C LEU A 135 4.62 -13.02 10.86
N GLY A 136 5.31 -12.04 11.46
CA GLY A 136 6.78 -12.03 11.51
C GLY A 136 7.48 -11.70 10.18
N PHE A 137 6.86 -10.90 9.30
CA PHE A 137 7.55 -10.41 8.10
C PHE A 137 8.78 -9.56 8.48
N ASN A 138 9.92 -9.83 7.87
CA ASN A 138 11.16 -9.08 8.12
C ASN A 138 11.04 -7.61 7.70
N GLN A 139 10.29 -7.35 6.62
CA GLN A 139 10.05 -6.02 6.09
C GLN A 139 8.65 -5.92 5.50
N VAL A 140 7.96 -4.84 5.84
CA VAL A 140 6.66 -4.51 5.25
C VAL A 140 6.78 -3.22 4.44
N PHE A 141 6.36 -3.29 3.19
CA PHE A 141 6.29 -2.17 2.26
C PHE A 141 4.85 -1.82 1.97
N THR A 142 4.55 -0.53 1.86
CA THR A 142 3.20 -0.08 1.51
C THR A 142 3.25 0.94 0.38
N LEU A 143 2.41 0.73 -0.62
CA LEU A 143 2.08 1.67 -1.69
C LEU A 143 0.57 1.76 -1.73
N VAL A 144 0.01 2.68 -0.94
CA VAL A 144 -1.43 2.72 -0.68
C VAL A 144 -2.07 3.94 -1.32
N ASN A 145 -3.22 3.70 -1.94
CA ASN A 145 -4.05 4.66 -2.64
C ASN A 145 -5.52 4.22 -2.48
N PRO A 146 -6.50 5.13 -2.27
CA PRO A 146 -6.40 6.61 -2.26
C PRO A 146 -5.85 7.20 -0.95
N ARG A 147 -5.80 8.53 -0.85
CA ARG A 147 -5.26 9.27 0.32
C ARG A 147 -5.87 8.83 1.66
N GLY A 148 -7.19 8.54 1.70
CA GLY A 148 -7.88 8.10 2.92
C GLY A 148 -7.26 6.83 3.51
N TYR A 149 -7.01 5.84 2.65
CA TYR A 149 -6.34 4.60 3.05
C TYR A 149 -4.93 4.86 3.55
N SER A 150 -4.17 5.72 2.86
CA SER A 150 -2.80 6.04 3.28
C SER A 150 -2.78 6.74 4.64
N LEU A 151 -3.72 7.65 4.92
CA LEU A 151 -3.85 8.30 6.23
C LEU A 151 -4.27 7.31 7.31
N ALA A 152 -5.31 6.52 7.06
CA ALA A 152 -5.82 5.54 8.03
C ALA A 152 -4.76 4.50 8.40
N LEU A 153 -4.03 3.98 7.40
CA LEU A 153 -2.92 3.07 7.60
C LEU A 153 -1.77 3.72 8.39
N SER A 154 -1.41 4.97 8.06
CA SER A 154 -0.30 5.65 8.75
C SER A 154 -0.60 5.80 10.25
N VAL A 155 -1.84 6.14 10.60
CA VAL A 155 -2.30 6.18 12.00
C VAL A 155 -2.27 4.79 12.63
N ALA A 156 -2.77 3.77 11.94
CA ALA A 156 -2.80 2.40 12.46
C ALA A 156 -1.39 1.87 12.78
N ILE A 157 -0.42 2.10 11.89
CA ILE A 157 1.00 1.75 12.09
C ILE A 157 1.58 2.47 13.31
N ASP A 158 1.30 3.77 13.44
CA ASP A 158 1.82 4.60 14.52
C ASP A 158 1.25 4.22 15.88
N GLN A 159 -0.07 3.97 15.97
CA GLN A 159 -0.72 3.50 17.20
C GLN A 159 -0.28 2.08 17.60
N CYS A 160 0.20 1.28 16.65
CA CYS A 160 0.82 -0.01 16.94
C CYS A 160 2.32 0.09 17.27
N ASN A 161 2.90 1.30 17.27
CA ASN A 161 4.34 1.54 17.48
C ASN A 161 5.24 0.82 16.45
N LEU A 162 4.82 0.80 15.18
CA LEU A 162 5.53 0.10 14.09
C LEU A 162 6.10 1.04 13.01
N SER A 163 6.08 2.35 13.26
CA SER A 163 6.54 3.39 12.33
C SER A 163 8.01 3.24 11.90
N ASP A 164 8.85 2.61 12.73
CA ASP A 164 10.26 2.33 12.47
C ASP A 164 10.52 0.99 11.76
N LYS A 165 9.49 0.14 11.62
CA LYS A 165 9.56 -1.16 10.93
C LYS A 165 8.92 -1.13 9.53
N TRP A 166 7.90 -0.32 9.32
CA TRP A 166 7.14 -0.27 8.06
C TRP A 166 7.66 0.80 7.11
N VAL A 167 7.92 0.43 5.85
CA VAL A 167 8.35 1.37 4.80
C VAL A 167 7.14 1.77 3.97
N SER A 168 6.66 3.00 4.16
CA SER A 168 5.44 3.48 3.51
C SER A 168 5.72 4.51 2.42
N PHE A 169 5.44 4.16 1.17
CA PHE A 169 5.61 5.04 0.01
C PHE A 169 4.36 5.89 -0.22
N ARG A 170 4.55 7.21 -0.25
CA ARG A 170 3.48 8.18 -0.54
C ARG A 170 3.44 8.50 -2.03
N VAL A 171 2.22 8.45 -2.57
CA VAL A 171 1.92 8.77 -3.96
C VAL A 171 0.68 9.67 -4.06
N PRO A 172 0.53 10.44 -5.15
CA PRO A 172 -0.69 11.20 -5.37
C PRO A 172 -1.93 10.30 -5.46
N ALA A 173 -3.11 10.82 -5.13
CA ALA A 173 -4.35 10.06 -5.07
C ALA A 173 -4.83 9.57 -6.44
N HIS A 174 -4.46 10.23 -7.53
CA HIS A 174 -4.93 9.84 -8.85
C HIS A 174 -4.27 8.51 -9.30
N PRO A 175 -5.04 7.49 -9.75
CA PRO A 175 -4.50 6.19 -10.15
C PRO A 175 -3.36 6.27 -11.16
N ARG A 176 -3.37 7.29 -12.03
CA ARG A 176 -2.32 7.63 -13.03
C ARG A 176 -0.86 7.47 -12.56
N TYR A 177 -0.61 7.59 -11.26
CA TYR A 177 0.73 7.58 -10.69
C TYR A 177 1.15 6.21 -10.13
N LEU A 178 0.26 5.21 -10.09
CA LEU A 178 0.54 3.92 -9.46
C LEU A 178 1.55 3.06 -10.23
N LEU A 179 1.47 2.97 -11.56
CA LEU A 179 2.47 2.21 -12.34
C LEU A 179 3.86 2.85 -12.26
N PRO A 180 4.03 4.19 -12.49
CA PRO A 180 5.31 4.84 -12.26
C PRO A 180 5.86 4.64 -10.85
N ALA A 181 5.00 4.61 -9.83
CA ALA A 181 5.40 4.35 -8.45
C ALA A 181 5.93 2.93 -8.26
N VAL A 182 5.19 1.91 -8.73
CA VAL A 182 5.62 0.49 -8.67
C VAL A 182 6.99 0.32 -9.32
N ARG A 183 7.22 0.93 -10.48
CA ARG A 183 8.49 0.87 -11.21
C ARG A 183 9.67 1.40 -10.40
N GLN A 184 9.44 2.44 -9.61
CA GLN A 184 10.47 3.07 -8.78
C GLN A 184 10.71 2.34 -7.45
N ILE A 185 9.68 1.73 -6.85
CA ILE A 185 9.85 1.01 -5.56
C ILE A 185 10.33 -0.43 -5.74
N ALA A 186 10.07 -1.07 -6.89
CA ALA A 186 10.43 -2.47 -7.09
C ALA A 186 11.93 -2.77 -6.90
N PRO A 187 12.88 -1.94 -7.39
CA PRO A 187 14.31 -2.12 -7.09
C PRO A 187 14.62 -2.07 -5.58
N ILE A 188 13.94 -1.20 -4.83
CA ILE A 188 14.12 -1.06 -3.37
C ILE A 188 13.64 -2.34 -2.65
N ILE A 189 12.48 -2.86 -3.04
CA ILE A 189 11.92 -4.10 -2.48
C ILE A 189 12.85 -5.28 -2.79
N ARG A 190 13.39 -5.35 -4.01
CA ARG A 190 14.38 -6.37 -4.41
C ARG A 190 15.64 -6.31 -3.55
N ALA A 191 16.14 -5.10 -3.26
CA ALA A 191 17.31 -4.93 -2.41
C ALA A 191 17.03 -5.42 -0.98
N ALA A 192 15.83 -5.18 -0.44
CA ALA A 192 15.46 -5.60 0.89
C ALA A 192 15.38 -7.13 1.06
N ASP A 193 14.87 -7.84 0.05
CA ASP A 193 14.82 -9.31 0.06
C ASP A 193 16.22 -9.95 0.15
N LYS A 194 17.25 -9.28 -0.39
CA LYS A 194 18.67 -9.67 -0.28
C LYS A 194 19.29 -9.38 1.10
N LYS A 195 18.49 -9.39 2.16
CA LYS A 195 18.82 -9.11 3.57
C LYS A 195 19.19 -7.65 3.89
N ARG A 196 18.73 -6.69 3.10
CA ARG A 196 18.93 -5.26 3.40
C ARG A 196 17.74 -4.75 4.22
N LYS A 197 17.87 -4.72 5.55
CA LYS A 197 16.83 -4.13 6.40
C LYS A 197 16.80 -2.62 6.15
N LEU A 198 15.66 -2.13 5.69
CA LEU A 198 15.42 -0.70 5.49
C LEU A 198 14.81 -0.13 6.76
N LYS A 199 15.26 1.07 7.13
CA LYS A 199 14.62 1.82 8.21
C LYS A 199 13.16 2.08 7.82
N GLY A 200 12.24 1.81 8.72
CA GLY A 200 10.84 2.18 8.52
C GLY A 200 10.65 3.69 8.51
N GLY A 201 9.49 4.09 8.04
CA GLY A 201 9.05 5.47 7.96
C GLY A 201 8.28 5.75 6.69
N MET A 202 7.94 7.02 6.53
CA MET A 202 7.25 7.52 5.34
C MET A 202 8.26 8.05 4.33
N TYR A 203 8.18 7.53 3.11
CA TYR A 203 9.04 7.86 2.00
C TYR A 203 8.22 8.45 0.85
N PHE A 204 8.77 9.47 0.20
CA PHE A 204 8.13 10.16 -0.90
C PHE A 204 8.87 9.81 -2.20
N ILE A 205 8.14 9.49 -3.25
CA ILE A 205 8.72 9.13 -4.54
C ILE A 205 9.12 10.41 -5.29
N PRO A 206 10.42 10.66 -5.58
CA PRO A 206 10.89 11.94 -6.10
C PRO A 206 10.15 12.41 -7.36
N ASP A 207 10.01 11.52 -8.35
CA ASP A 207 9.37 11.86 -9.64
C ASP A 207 7.89 12.21 -9.49
N LEU A 208 7.27 11.77 -8.39
CA LEU A 208 5.85 11.99 -8.10
C LEU A 208 5.63 13.10 -7.06
N TYR A 209 6.72 13.59 -6.46
CA TYR A 209 6.65 14.46 -5.28
C TYR A 209 5.97 15.78 -5.58
N SER A 210 6.31 16.42 -6.71
CA SER A 210 5.72 17.70 -7.11
C SER A 210 4.20 17.61 -7.29
N ASN A 211 3.71 16.51 -7.87
CA ASN A 211 2.28 16.25 -8.05
C ASN A 211 1.59 16.02 -6.70
N LEU A 212 2.20 15.21 -5.84
CA LEU A 212 1.68 14.91 -4.51
C LEU A 212 1.63 16.17 -3.62
N PHE A 213 2.65 17.03 -3.71
CA PHE A 213 2.72 18.29 -2.98
C PHE A 213 1.70 19.33 -3.48
N LYS A 214 1.46 19.40 -4.79
CA LYS A 214 0.36 20.22 -5.34
C LYS A 214 -0.99 19.72 -4.87
N GLU A 215 -1.19 18.40 -4.91
CA GLU A 215 -2.42 17.77 -4.45
C GLU A 215 -2.69 18.04 -2.95
N SER A 216 -1.68 17.97 -2.09
CA SER A 216 -1.86 18.21 -0.65
C SER A 216 -2.38 19.62 -0.34
N LYS A 217 -2.00 20.63 -1.13
CA LYS A 217 -2.49 22.01 -1.03
C LYS A 217 -3.97 22.17 -1.40
N LEU A 218 -4.53 21.29 -2.24
CA LEU A 218 -5.94 21.37 -2.65
C LEU A 218 -6.89 20.99 -1.51
N TYR A 219 -6.42 20.17 -0.57
CA TYR A 219 -7.22 19.73 0.56
C TYR A 219 -7.10 20.73 1.71
N LYS A 220 -7.79 21.86 1.57
CA LYS A 220 -7.77 23.01 2.51
C LYS A 220 -8.33 22.71 3.91
N LYS A 221 -9.02 21.59 4.11
CA LYS A 221 -9.62 21.26 5.42
C LYS A 221 -8.54 20.71 6.35
N LYS A 222 -8.34 21.37 7.50
CA LYS A 222 -7.54 20.81 8.59
C LYS A 222 -8.16 19.47 8.99
N LEU A 223 -7.41 18.39 8.83
CA LEU A 223 -7.75 17.10 9.44
C LEU A 223 -7.57 17.23 10.96
N PRO A 224 -8.43 16.58 11.76
CA PRO A 224 -8.18 16.46 13.19
C PRO A 224 -7.01 15.49 13.45
N GLU A 225 -6.52 15.49 14.69
CA GLU A 225 -5.73 14.36 15.16
C GLU A 225 -6.58 13.07 15.12
N PRO A 226 -5.96 11.89 14.89
CA PRO A 226 -4.52 11.66 14.72
C PRO A 226 -3.99 11.82 13.27
N TRP A 227 -4.87 12.00 12.27
CA TRP A 227 -4.44 11.99 10.86
C TRP A 227 -3.63 13.23 10.44
N LYS A 228 -3.82 14.35 11.16
CA LYS A 228 -3.11 15.61 10.90
C LYS A 228 -1.59 15.44 10.92
N LYS A 229 -1.05 14.64 11.84
CA LYS A 229 0.39 14.30 11.94
C LYS A 229 1.00 13.81 10.61
N PHE A 230 0.21 13.11 9.80
CA PHE A 230 0.65 12.50 8.53
C PHE A 230 0.40 13.37 7.29
N CYS A 231 0.11 14.66 7.51
CA CYS A 231 -0.06 15.65 6.45
C CYS A 231 1.14 16.58 6.30
N ASN A 232 2.21 16.37 7.07
CA ASN A 232 3.43 17.16 6.98
C ASN A 232 4.31 16.64 5.82
N PHE A 233 4.72 17.55 4.95
CA PHE A 233 5.53 17.26 3.78
C PHE A 233 6.95 17.83 3.97
N PRO A 234 8.01 17.02 3.73
CA PRO A 234 9.38 17.51 3.80
C PRO A 234 9.69 18.49 2.65
N ASN A 235 10.85 19.13 2.63
CA ASN A 235 11.27 19.86 1.43
C ASN A 235 11.72 18.87 0.33
N GLU A 236 11.75 19.31 -0.93
CA GLU A 236 12.08 18.44 -2.07
C GLU A 236 13.53 17.90 -2.01
N LYS A 237 14.47 18.68 -1.45
CA LYS A 237 15.86 18.25 -1.28
C LYS A 237 15.95 17.06 -0.33
N ASP A 238 15.23 17.09 0.79
CA ASP A 238 15.17 16.00 1.76
C ASP A 238 14.58 14.73 1.13
N VAL A 239 13.57 14.87 0.26
CA VAL A 239 13.00 13.74 -0.48
C VAL A 239 14.05 13.08 -1.35
N LYS A 240 14.79 13.85 -2.15
CA LYS A 240 15.86 13.33 -3.01
C LYS A 240 16.96 12.65 -2.18
N THR A 241 17.47 13.32 -1.15
CA THR A 241 18.50 12.76 -0.27
C THR A 241 18.08 11.43 0.38
N ARG A 242 16.86 11.35 0.92
CA ARG A 242 16.34 10.11 1.51
C ARG A 242 16.16 9.01 0.46
N TRP A 243 15.77 9.37 -0.75
CA TRP A 243 15.60 8.42 -1.84
C TRP A 243 16.92 7.87 -2.37
N ASP A 244 17.93 8.73 -2.49
CA ASP A 244 19.27 8.33 -2.94
C ASP A 244 19.96 7.41 -1.93
N TYR A 245 19.61 7.49 -0.64
CA TYR A 245 20.03 6.50 0.35
C TYR A 245 19.57 5.07 0.00
N PHE A 246 18.46 4.92 -0.72
CA PHE A 246 18.08 3.62 -1.27
C PHE A 246 19.03 3.17 -2.38
N LYS A 247 19.42 4.09 -3.29
CA LYS A 247 20.26 3.81 -4.47
C LYS A 247 21.75 3.64 -4.16
N CYS A 248 22.36 4.51 -3.36
CA CYS A 248 23.81 4.51 -3.13
C CYS A 248 24.33 3.28 -2.38
N ASN A 249 23.48 2.63 -1.61
CA ASN A 249 23.79 1.36 -0.96
C ASN A 249 23.69 0.14 -1.91
N ASP A 250 23.27 0.33 -3.16
CA ASP A 250 23.39 -0.71 -4.21
C ASP A 250 24.79 -0.70 -4.85
N SER A 251 25.54 0.41 -4.75
CA SER A 251 26.90 0.57 -5.30
C SER A 251 28.04 0.16 -4.36
N VAL A 252 27.79 -0.16 -3.09
CA VAL A 252 28.85 -0.55 -2.13
C VAL A 252 29.17 -2.06 -2.18
N LYS A 253 28.99 -2.71 -3.34
CA LYS A 253 29.41 -4.10 -3.56
C LYS A 253 30.45 -4.30 -4.66
N SER A 254 31.10 -3.24 -5.15
CA SER A 254 32.21 -3.37 -6.13
C SER A 254 33.52 -2.72 -5.71
N CYS A 255 33.68 -2.31 -4.45
CA CYS A 255 34.96 -1.78 -3.96
C CYS A 255 35.29 -2.32 -2.57
N ILE A 256 35.75 -3.57 -2.54
CA ILE A 256 36.76 -4.04 -1.58
C ILE A 256 37.74 -4.84 -2.45
N PRO A 257 39.06 -4.54 -2.41
CA PRO A 257 40.08 -5.28 -3.17
C PRO A 257 40.14 -6.76 -2.80
#